data_AF-A0A842N6J5-F1
#
_entry.id   AF-A0A842N6J5-F1
#
_cell.length_a   1.000
_cell.length_b   1.000
_cell.length_c   1.000
_cell.angle_alpha   90.00
_cell.angle_beta   90.00
_cell.angle_gamma   90.00
#
_symmetry.space_group_name_H-M   'P 1'
#
loop_
_entity.id
_entity.type
_entity.pdbx_description
1 polymer ?
#
loop_
_entity_poly.entity_id
_entity_poly.type
_entity_poly.pdbx_seq_one_letter_code
_entity_poly.pdbx_strand_id
1 'polypeptide(L)'
;MKEKVLWTDEGTGAKIALVKAPVGVMDRRHTHPEANQFGMRLTGSMKWVSSHIPKGEEHGLSMIEEETIAIFFWDDPPKPEVVE
;
A
#
# COMPACT_ATOMS: atom_id res chain seq x y z
N MET A 1 9.47 -5.18 1.03
CA MET A 1 8.56 -4.88 -0.09
C MET A 1 9.33 -4.13 -1.17
N LYS A 2 9.01 -4.33 -2.46
CA LYS A 2 9.57 -3.54 -3.58
C LYS A 2 8.43 -2.79 -4.28
N GLU A 3 8.66 -1.52 -4.58
CA GLU A 3 7.71 -0.66 -5.28
C GLU A 3 8.22 -0.37 -6.70
N LYS A 4 7.32 -0.43 -7.69
CA LYS A 4 7.53 0.12 -9.03
C LYS A 4 6.48 1.19 -9.29
N VAL A 5 6.90 2.46 -9.25
CA VAL A 5 6.05 3.60 -9.59
C VAL A 5 5.65 3.51 -11.06
N LEU A 6 4.34 3.59 -11.32
CA LEU A 6 3.78 3.64 -12.66
C LEU A 6 3.48 5.08 -13.08
N TRP A 7 3.02 5.89 -12.13
CA TRP A 7 2.67 7.28 -12.35
C TRP A 7 2.70 8.05 -11.03
N THR A 8 3.08 9.33 -11.12
CA THR A 8 3.01 10.31 -10.04
C THR A 8 2.46 11.60 -10.60
N ASP A 9 1.56 12.25 -9.87
CA ASP A 9 1.13 13.60 -10.15
C ASP A 9 2.11 14.62 -9.54
N GLU A 10 2.62 15.56 -10.33
CA GLU A 10 3.62 16.52 -9.82
C GLU A 10 3.00 17.62 -8.93
N GLY A 11 1.70 17.90 -9.07
CA GLY A 11 1.04 18.97 -8.32
C GLY A 11 0.55 18.53 -6.94
N THR A 12 -0.04 17.35 -6.88
CA THR A 12 -0.61 16.75 -5.67
C THR A 12 0.35 15.78 -5.01
N GLY A 13 1.19 15.07 -5.78
CA GLY A 13 2.02 13.95 -5.31
C GLY A 13 1.27 12.62 -5.21
N ALA A 14 0.02 12.57 -5.69
CA ALA A 14 -0.75 11.34 -5.86
C ALA A 14 0.06 10.32 -6.67
N LYS A 15 -0.09 9.03 -6.35
CA LYS A 15 0.82 7.99 -6.86
C LYS A 15 0.08 6.70 -7.18
N ILE A 16 0.47 6.07 -8.28
CA ILE A 16 0.08 4.70 -8.65
C ILE A 16 1.34 3.85 -8.72
N ALA A 17 1.35 2.73 -8.01
CA ALA A 17 2.49 1.82 -8.00
C ALA A 17 2.09 0.34 -8.01
N LEU A 18 2.94 -0.47 -8.62
CA LEU A 18 2.96 -1.91 -8.38
C LEU A 18 3.79 -2.19 -7.14
N VAL A 19 3.23 -3.00 -6.25
CA VAL A 19 3.85 -3.41 -5.00
C VAL A 19 4.09 -4.92 -5.06
N LYS A 20 5.34 -5.32 -4.82
CA LYS A 20 5.74 -6.71 -4.67
C LYS A 20 6.07 -7.01 -3.21
N ALA A 21 5.26 -7.85 -2.58
CA ALA A 21 5.42 -8.26 -1.19
C ALA A 21 5.93 -9.72 -1.12
N PRO A 22 7.10 -9.97 -0.50
CA PRO A 22 7.57 -11.34 -0.25
C PRO A 22 6.73 -12.00 0.85
N VAL A 23 6.89 -13.32 0.98
CA VAL A 23 6.31 -14.09 2.10
C VAL A 23 6.78 -13.51 3.44
N GLY A 24 5.85 -13.38 4.39
CA GLY A 24 6.06 -12.81 5.71
C GLY A 24 5.18 -11.59 5.98
N VAL A 25 5.58 -10.77 6.95
CA VAL A 25 4.90 -9.51 7.28
C VAL A 25 5.23 -8.49 6.18
N MET A 26 4.19 -7.98 5.51
CA MET A 26 4.35 -7.08 4.36
C MET A 26 5.08 -5.78 4.71
N ASP A 27 4.71 -5.16 5.83
CA ASP A 27 5.13 -3.85 6.28
C ASP A 27 4.91 -3.66 7.79
N ARG A 28 5.39 -2.55 8.33
CA ARG A 28 5.13 -2.16 9.72
C ARG A 28 3.73 -1.56 9.84
N ARG A 29 3.20 -1.57 11.05
CA ARG A 29 2.00 -0.80 11.39
C ARG A 29 2.26 0.70 11.17
N HIS A 30 1.39 1.37 10.42
CA HIS A 30 1.56 2.77 10.06
C HIS A 30 0.23 3.43 9.68
N THR A 31 0.26 4.76 9.52
CA THR A 31 -0.82 5.57 8.95
C THR A 31 -0.35 6.31 7.70
N HIS A 32 -1.31 6.79 6.90
CA HIS A 32 -1.07 7.76 5.84
C HIS A 32 -1.79 9.07 6.22
N PRO A 33 -1.12 10.07 6.81
CA PRO A 33 -1.79 11.25 7.34
C PRO A 33 -2.53 12.08 6.27
N GLU A 34 -1.96 12.12 5.06
CA GLU A 34 -2.42 12.99 3.98
C GLU A 34 -3.21 12.23 2.90
N ALA A 35 -2.99 10.92 2.74
CA ALA A 35 -3.50 10.15 1.59
C ALA A 35 -4.49 9.04 2.01
N ASN A 36 -5.55 8.86 1.23
CA ASN A 36 -6.27 7.59 1.17
C ASN A 36 -5.43 6.57 0.40
N GLN A 37 -5.57 5.29 0.73
CA GLN A 37 -4.96 4.19 -0.03
C GLN A 37 -6.03 3.25 -0.59
N PHE A 38 -5.99 3.02 -1.89
CA PHE A 38 -6.73 1.93 -2.54
C PHE A 38 -5.76 0.87 -3.00
N GLY A 39 -6.01 -0.39 -2.62
CA GLY A 39 -5.20 -1.53 -3.01
C GLY A 39 -6.02 -2.55 -3.78
N MET A 40 -5.41 -3.22 -4.75
CA MET A 40 -5.97 -4.41 -5.37
C MET A 40 -4.88 -5.47 -5.60
N ARG A 41 -5.10 -6.66 -5.07
CA ARG A 41 -4.25 -7.83 -5.29
C ARG A 41 -4.41 -8.31 -6.72
N LEU A 42 -3.30 -8.49 -7.42
CA LEU A 42 -3.25 -9.04 -8.78
C LEU A 42 -2.90 -10.53 -8.77
N THR A 43 -1.95 -10.95 -7.92
CA THR A 43 -1.52 -12.35 -7.74
C THR A 43 -1.10 -12.63 -6.30
N GLY A 44 -0.96 -13.91 -5.94
CA GLY A 44 -0.46 -14.34 -4.63
C GLY A 44 -1.52 -14.29 -3.52
N SER A 45 -1.06 -14.21 -2.28
CA SER A 45 -1.91 -14.19 -1.08
C SER A 45 -1.98 -12.81 -0.43
N MET A 46 -3.19 -12.30 -0.29
CA MET A 46 -3.47 -11.16 0.59
C MET A 46 -4.87 -11.37 1.14
N LYS A 47 -5.10 -11.06 2.41
CA LYS A 47 -6.41 -11.30 3.06
C LYS A 47 -7.58 -10.74 2.24
N TRP A 48 -7.37 -9.59 1.62
CA TRP A 48 -8.38 -8.89 0.82
C TRP A 48 -7.95 -8.84 -0.65
N VAL A 49 -8.92 -9.00 -1.56
CA VAL A 49 -8.70 -8.80 -3.01
C VAL A 49 -8.59 -7.32 -3.33
N SER A 50 -9.42 -6.49 -2.69
CA SER A 50 -9.35 -5.03 -2.76
C SER A 50 -9.46 -4.43 -1.37
N SER A 51 -8.87 -3.26 -1.19
CA SER A 51 -8.91 -2.49 0.05
C SER A 51 -9.10 -1.01 -0.23
N HIS A 52 -9.75 -0.34 0.70
CA HIS A 52 -9.75 1.11 0.84
C HIS A 52 -9.39 1.42 2.29
N ILE A 53 -8.31 2.17 2.48
CA ILE A 53 -7.86 2.67 3.76
C ILE A 53 -8.02 4.19 3.74
N PRO A 54 -8.94 4.74 4.54
CA PRO A 54 -9.08 6.18 4.66
C PRO A 54 -7.80 6.84 5.19
N LYS A 55 -7.57 8.10 4.81
CA LYS A 55 -6.48 8.91 5.34
C LYS A 55 -6.51 8.95 6.87
N GLY A 56 -5.34 8.85 7.49
CA GLY A 56 -5.13 8.82 8.93
C GLY A 56 -5.43 7.48 9.59
N GLU A 57 -6.03 6.50 8.90
CA GLU A 57 -6.32 5.19 9.48
C GLU A 57 -5.06 4.33 9.62
N GLU A 58 -4.97 3.63 10.75
CA GLU A 58 -3.89 2.70 11.03
C GLU A 58 -4.10 1.40 10.25
N HIS A 59 -3.05 0.95 9.58
CA HIS A 59 -3.03 -0.32 8.88
C HIS A 59 -1.60 -0.86 8.72
N GLY A 60 -1.46 -1.94 7.95
CA GLY A 60 -0.21 -2.67 7.77
C GLY A 60 -0.26 -4.04 8.45
N LEU A 61 0.90 -4.65 8.66
CA LEU A 61 1.07 -5.97 9.28
C LEU A 61 0.32 -7.10 8.54
N SER A 62 0.05 -6.91 7.25
CA SER A 62 -0.59 -7.96 6.46
C SER A 62 0.35 -9.17 6.36
N MET A 63 -0.15 -10.34 6.74
CA MET A 63 0.56 -11.60 6.58
C MET A 63 0.43 -12.10 5.13
N ILE A 64 1.57 -12.31 4.49
CA ILE A 64 1.70 -12.81 3.13
C ILE A 64 2.21 -14.25 3.18
N GLU A 65 1.41 -15.20 2.70
CA GLU A 65 1.69 -16.64 2.66
C GLU A 65 2.32 -17.07 1.32
N GLU A 66 2.05 -16.33 0.24
CA GLU A 66 2.55 -16.49 -1.11
C GLU A 66 2.98 -15.12 -1.66
N GLU A 67 4.12 -15.07 -2.36
CA GLU A 67 4.62 -13.83 -2.97
C GLU A 67 3.52 -13.10 -3.76
N THR A 68 3.30 -11.85 -3.39
CA THR A 68 2.11 -11.09 -3.81
C THR A 68 2.49 -9.90 -4.66
N ILE A 69 1.73 -9.70 -5.74
CA ILE A 69 1.76 -8.48 -6.54
C ILE A 69 0.41 -7.78 -6.36
N ALA A 70 0.45 -6.50 -6.00
CA ALA A 70 -0.72 -5.64 -5.89
C ALA A 70 -0.50 -4.32 -6.62
N ILE A 71 -1.58 -3.66 -7.01
CA ILE A 71 -1.57 -2.27 -7.48
C ILE A 71 -2.15 -1.39 -6.38
N PHE A 72 -1.39 -0.37 -5.98
CA PHE A 72 -1.77 0.60 -4.97
C PHE A 72 -1.93 1.98 -5.60
N PHE A 73 -2.95 2.70 -5.14
CA PHE A 73 -3.26 4.08 -5.50
C PHE A 73 -3.28 4.90 -4.22
N TRP A 74 -2.63 6.04 -4.25
CA TRP A 74 -2.75 7.08 -3.23
C TRP A 74 -3.15 8.38 -3.91
N ASP A 75 -4.12 9.08 -3.34
CA ASP A 75 -4.65 10.35 -3.87
C ASP A 75 -3.86 11.59 -3.41
N ASP A 76 -2.85 11.39 -2.55
CA ASP A 76 -1.88 12.37 -2.05
C ASP A 76 -0.55 11.62 -1.75
N PRO A 77 0.58 12.30 -1.44
CA PRO A 77 1.79 11.67 -0.96
C PRO A 77 1.52 10.65 0.15
N PRO A 78 1.92 9.36 -0.02
CA PRO A 78 1.61 8.34 0.98
C PRO A 78 2.23 8.64 2.35
N LYS A 79 3.44 9.23 2.37
CA LYS A 79 4.21 9.63 3.57
C LYS A 79 3.89 8.77 4.82
N PRO A 80 4.20 7.47 4.79
CA PRO A 80 3.79 6.56 5.86
C PRO A 80 4.46 6.94 7.19
N GLU A 81 3.67 7.04 8.25
CA GLU A 81 4.14 7.27 9.61
C GLU A 81 3.99 5.99 10.43
N VAL A 82 5.11 5.41 10.86
CA VAL A 82 5.11 4.17 11.64
C VAL A 82 4.55 4.43 13.03
N VAL A 83 3.60 3.60 13.45
CA VAL A 83 3.02 3.63 14.81
C VAL A 83 3.73 2.58 15.65
N GLU A 84 4.20 2.96 16.84
CA GLU A 84 4.87 2.07 17.81
C GLU A 84 3.92 1.07 18.47
#